data_AF-A0A537EEG4-F1
#
_entry.id   AF-A0A537EEG4-F1
#
_cell.length_a   1.000
_cell.length_b   1.000
_cell.length_c   1.000
_cell.angle_alpha   90.00
_cell.angle_beta   90.00
_cell.angle_gamma   90.00
#
_symmetry.space_group_name_H-M   'P 1'
#
loop_
_entity.id
_entity.type
_entity.pdbx_description
1 polymer ?
#
loop_
_entity_poly.entity_id
_entity_poly.type
_entity_poly.pdbx_seq_one_letter_code
_entity_poly.pdbx_strand_id
1 'polypeptide(L)'
;MKIRIEEYDNWLDQELEKALRPTRSKAGKLSDDARRALDEARSFFEELSRKADGNLATKKDPISYRAARVVGRVARDAISSIEKIQIPQEVSWDPYKVLRDNLSNTARSLRESRTNTQREIHGLYLLDMLSFSGIVERIAKVGEKISQFLEGDGENLQRAKTLTGIVETIHQTRLELDEKKKETVELERTREALSSVVKELSSEMEKITSNDALKQVLEIEKELRKESREFRTDTLTHLRRPLRKLRDLSQRGEIAIRTEERDALGEYIQSPYRSFLSRNSGPYLTPILTNLKSALASGKMGLSHRKTTRVVVQLDQLTTTEHLAEKQSKGRSLLGQRQRLLHDPNCKNLYLERKIVLKKIEEGKKNELQATERLHLAEDKIKTLNRHFEELLIQAESKTKQYLSRDVQIERPRLSK
;
A
#
# COMPACT_ATOMS: atom_id res chain seq x y z
N MET A 1 -0.05 -30.74 26.68
CA MET A 1 0.96 -29.95 27.42
C MET A 1 0.84 -28.49 27.02
N LYS A 2 0.88 -27.54 27.96
CA LYS A 2 0.84 -26.10 27.64
C LYS A 2 2.26 -25.53 27.64
N ILE A 3 2.65 -24.80 26.59
CA ILE A 3 3.97 -24.19 26.46
C ILE A 3 3.82 -22.74 26.00
N ARG A 4 4.67 -21.84 26.49
CA ARG A 4 4.73 -20.46 26.00
C ARG A 4 5.36 -20.39 24.62
N ILE A 5 4.95 -19.46 23.76
CA ILE A 5 5.53 -19.26 22.42
C ILE A 5 7.06 -19.12 22.47
N GLU A 6 7.59 -18.45 23.50
CA GLU A 6 9.03 -18.22 23.71
C GLU A 6 9.79 -19.50 24.06
N GLU A 7 9.11 -20.47 24.66
CA GLU A 7 9.68 -21.76 25.07
C GLU A 7 9.43 -22.84 24.00
N TYR A 8 8.49 -22.61 23.10
CA TYR A 8 8.07 -23.58 22.08
C TYR A 8 9.18 -23.88 21.09
N ASP A 9 9.95 -22.87 20.67
CA ASP A 9 11.07 -23.03 19.74
C ASP A 9 12.16 -23.95 20.33
N ASN A 10 12.66 -23.60 21.51
CA ASN A 10 13.64 -24.41 22.25
C ASN A 10 13.16 -25.84 22.55
N TRP A 11 11.87 -25.98 22.89
CA TRP A 11 11.27 -27.28 23.13
C TRP A 11 11.16 -28.11 21.84
N LEU A 12 10.75 -27.47 20.74
CA LEU A 12 10.62 -28.10 19.44
C LEU A 12 11.98 -28.61 18.96
N ASP A 13 13.03 -27.81 19.11
CA ASP A 13 14.40 -28.20 18.76
C ASP A 13 14.86 -29.44 19.53
N GLN A 14 14.59 -29.51 20.84
CA GLN A 14 14.96 -30.66 21.66
C GLN A 14 14.20 -31.93 21.25
N GLU A 15 12.90 -31.83 20.98
CA GLU A 15 12.11 -32.99 20.56
C GLU A 15 12.42 -33.42 19.12
N LEU A 16 12.67 -32.46 18.22
CA LEU A 16 13.17 -32.73 16.87
C LEU A 16 14.54 -33.40 16.93
N GLU A 17 15.45 -32.97 17.80
CA GLU A 17 16.74 -33.62 17.96
C GLU A 17 16.58 -35.08 18.39
N LYS A 18 15.73 -35.36 19.39
CA LYS A 18 15.44 -36.74 19.84
C LYS A 18 14.83 -37.59 18.72
N ALA A 19 13.85 -37.06 17.99
CA ALA A 19 13.18 -37.76 16.90
C ALA A 19 14.09 -37.99 15.68
N LEU A 20 14.98 -37.05 15.40
CA LEU A 20 15.85 -37.07 14.22
C LEU A 20 17.20 -37.75 14.45
N ARG A 21 17.62 -38.03 15.69
CA ARG A 21 18.86 -38.79 15.99
C ARG A 21 19.08 -40.04 15.12
N PRO A 22 18.12 -40.98 15.00
CA PRO A 22 18.29 -42.15 14.14
C PRO A 22 18.41 -41.78 12.66
N THR A 23 17.63 -40.81 12.20
CA THR A 23 17.67 -40.30 10.82
C THR A 23 18.99 -39.61 10.50
N ARG A 24 19.53 -38.80 11.42
CA ARG A 24 20.84 -38.15 11.31
C ARG A 24 21.99 -39.15 11.28
N SER A 25 21.93 -40.21 12.09
CA SER A 25 22.91 -41.29 12.05
C SER A 25 22.90 -42.04 10.72
N LYS A 26 21.71 -42.37 10.19
CA LYS A 26 21.57 -42.99 8.86
C LYS A 26 22.07 -42.06 7.74
N ALA A 27 21.72 -40.78 7.80
CA ALA A 27 22.18 -39.77 6.84
C ALA A 27 23.73 -39.63 6.86
N GLY A 28 24.34 -39.60 8.05
CA GLY A 28 25.80 -39.59 8.21
C GLY A 28 26.46 -40.80 7.56
N LYS A 29 25.93 -42.01 7.77
CA LYS A 29 26.42 -43.23 7.09
C LYS A 29 26.31 -43.14 5.57
N LEU A 30 25.22 -42.57 5.04
CA LEU A 30 25.05 -42.38 3.59
C LEU A 30 26.04 -41.35 3.03
N SER A 31 26.36 -40.30 3.79
CA SER A 31 27.39 -39.33 3.43
C SER A 31 28.77 -39.97 3.41
N ASP A 32 29.09 -40.83 4.37
CA ASP A 32 30.35 -41.58 4.41
C ASP A 32 30.43 -42.60 3.26
N ASP A 33 29.34 -43.32 2.98
CA ASP A 33 29.24 -44.23 1.83
C ASP A 33 29.45 -43.47 0.50
N ALA A 34 28.85 -42.28 0.36
CA ALA A 34 29.03 -41.42 -0.81
C ALA A 34 30.48 -40.93 -0.93
N ARG A 35 31.08 -40.49 0.17
CA ARG A 35 32.48 -40.05 0.19
C ARG A 35 33.40 -41.17 -0.25
N ARG A 36 33.26 -42.37 0.34
CA ARG A 36 34.06 -43.54 -0.03
C ARG A 36 33.89 -43.91 -1.50
N ALA A 37 32.65 -43.94 -2.00
CA ALA A 37 32.39 -44.27 -3.41
C ALA A 37 33.00 -43.24 -4.38
N LEU A 38 32.96 -41.96 -4.03
CA LEU A 38 33.56 -40.89 -4.85
C LEU A 38 35.09 -40.90 -4.77
N ASP A 39 35.67 -41.13 -3.60
CA ASP A 39 37.13 -41.21 -3.40
C ASP A 39 37.72 -42.43 -4.12
N GLU A 40 37.05 -43.59 -4.03
CA GLU A 40 37.40 -44.79 -4.79
C GLU A 40 37.33 -44.54 -6.30
N ALA A 41 36.26 -43.86 -6.76
CA ALA A 41 36.10 -43.53 -8.17
C ALA A 41 37.19 -42.57 -8.65
N ARG A 42 37.49 -41.52 -7.88
CA ARG A 42 38.55 -40.56 -8.18
C ARG A 42 39.91 -41.26 -8.29
N SER A 43 40.25 -42.08 -7.30
CA SER A 43 41.51 -42.83 -7.27
C SER A 43 41.67 -43.73 -8.50
N PHE A 44 40.59 -44.45 -8.88
CA PHE A 44 40.60 -45.27 -10.07
C PHE A 44 40.74 -44.47 -11.36
N PHE A 45 40.01 -43.36 -11.52
CA PHE A 45 40.11 -42.56 -12.74
C PHE A 45 41.47 -41.85 -12.85
N GLU A 46 42.07 -41.45 -11.73
CA GLU A 46 43.45 -40.94 -11.73
C GLU A 46 44.44 -42.01 -12.18
N GLU A 47 44.34 -43.23 -11.65
CA GLU A 47 45.19 -44.35 -12.06
C GLU A 47 45.00 -44.69 -13.54
N LEU A 48 43.74 -44.71 -14.00
CA LEU A 48 43.39 -44.97 -15.40
C LEU A 48 43.95 -43.88 -16.33
N SER A 49 43.90 -42.61 -15.91
CA SER A 49 44.51 -41.49 -16.64
C SER A 49 46.03 -41.64 -16.72
N ARG A 50 46.70 -41.93 -15.59
CA ARG A 50 48.16 -42.12 -15.56
C ARG A 50 48.60 -43.29 -16.45
N LYS A 51 47.85 -44.40 -16.42
CA LYS A 51 48.08 -45.57 -17.29
C LYS A 51 47.91 -45.21 -18.77
N ALA A 52 46.89 -44.41 -19.10
CA ALA A 52 46.68 -43.91 -20.45
C ALA A 52 47.84 -43.01 -20.92
N ASP A 53 48.29 -42.08 -20.09
CA ASP A 53 49.42 -41.18 -20.41
C ASP A 53 50.73 -41.96 -20.60
N GLY A 54 51.00 -42.96 -19.75
CA GLY A 54 52.15 -43.85 -19.90
C GLY A 54 52.11 -44.67 -21.20
N ASN A 55 50.93 -45.15 -21.59
CA ASN A 55 50.75 -45.87 -22.85
C ASN A 55 50.86 -44.94 -24.07
N LEU A 56 50.43 -43.68 -23.98
CA LEU A 56 50.65 -42.68 -25.04
C LEU A 56 52.13 -42.40 -25.29
N ALA A 57 52.96 -42.41 -24.24
CA ALA A 57 54.39 -42.17 -24.35
C ALA A 57 55.18 -43.38 -24.88
N THR A 58 54.72 -44.60 -24.60
CA THR A 58 55.48 -45.85 -24.85
C THR A 58 55.00 -46.64 -26.06
N LYS A 59 53.71 -46.61 -26.39
CA LYS A 59 53.13 -47.40 -27.50
C LYS A 59 53.07 -46.57 -28.77
N LYS A 60 53.70 -47.06 -29.84
CA LYS A 60 53.75 -46.41 -31.16
C LYS A 60 52.74 -46.97 -32.17
N ASP A 61 52.03 -48.04 -31.82
CA ASP A 61 51.02 -48.62 -32.70
C ASP A 61 49.75 -47.73 -32.73
N PRO A 62 49.19 -47.42 -33.93
CA PRO A 62 48.08 -46.47 -34.05
C PRO A 62 46.82 -46.85 -33.26
N ILE A 63 46.59 -48.15 -33.06
CA ILE A 63 45.41 -48.69 -32.38
C ILE A 63 45.52 -48.45 -30.87
N SER A 64 46.63 -48.84 -30.23
CA SER A 64 46.83 -48.61 -28.79
C SER A 64 46.97 -47.12 -28.47
N TYR A 65 47.58 -46.33 -29.36
CA TYR A 65 47.67 -44.88 -29.21
C TYR A 65 46.27 -44.22 -29.20
N ARG A 66 45.41 -44.59 -30.16
CA ARG A 66 44.02 -44.09 -30.21
C ARG A 66 43.25 -44.51 -28.95
N ALA A 67 43.33 -45.77 -28.55
CA ALA A 67 42.66 -46.26 -27.34
C ALA A 67 43.13 -45.53 -26.08
N ALA A 68 44.44 -45.33 -25.91
CA ALA A 68 45.00 -44.60 -24.76
C ALA A 68 44.53 -43.13 -24.73
N ARG A 69 44.50 -42.44 -25.86
CA ARG A 69 44.02 -41.05 -25.94
C ARG A 69 42.55 -40.92 -25.50
N VAL A 70 41.70 -41.84 -25.94
CA VAL A 70 40.26 -41.79 -25.64
C VAL A 70 40.03 -42.13 -24.16
N VAL A 71 40.68 -43.18 -23.64
CA VAL A 71 40.60 -43.56 -22.22
C VAL A 71 41.10 -42.45 -21.30
N GLY A 72 42.23 -41.82 -21.63
CA GLY A 72 42.77 -40.71 -20.84
C GLY A 72 41.90 -39.44 -20.88
N ARG A 73 41.13 -39.22 -21.96
CA ARG A 73 40.12 -38.15 -22.00
C ARG A 73 38.96 -38.47 -21.06
N VAL A 74 38.37 -39.66 -21.21
CA VAL A 74 37.22 -40.08 -20.40
C VAL A 74 37.55 -40.10 -18.92
N ALA A 75 38.74 -40.56 -18.55
CA ALA A 75 39.20 -40.56 -17.16
C ALA A 75 39.26 -39.14 -16.58
N ARG A 76 39.80 -38.16 -17.32
CA ARG A 76 39.84 -36.76 -16.89
C ARG A 76 38.46 -36.11 -16.80
N ASP A 77 37.59 -36.38 -17.79
CA ASP A 77 36.22 -35.89 -17.78
C ASP A 77 35.44 -36.47 -16.58
N ALA A 78 35.69 -37.74 -16.24
CA ALA A 78 35.13 -38.41 -15.08
C ALA A 78 35.60 -37.79 -13.75
N ILE A 79 36.90 -37.54 -13.59
CA ILE A 79 37.45 -36.84 -12.40
C ILE A 79 36.77 -35.47 -12.24
N SER A 80 36.70 -34.69 -13.32
CA SER A 80 36.09 -33.35 -13.27
C SER A 80 34.60 -33.38 -12.90
N SER A 81 33.90 -34.46 -13.24
CA SER A 81 32.47 -34.63 -12.92
C SER A 81 32.28 -35.03 -11.46
N ILE A 82 33.17 -35.87 -10.93
CA ILE A 82 33.17 -36.29 -9.53
C ILE A 82 33.50 -35.14 -8.58
N GLU A 83 34.50 -34.31 -8.93
CA GLU A 83 34.94 -33.19 -8.09
C GLU A 83 33.87 -32.10 -7.91
N LYS A 84 32.89 -32.02 -8.82
CA LYS A 84 31.75 -31.09 -8.72
C LYS A 84 30.71 -31.52 -7.69
N ILE A 85 30.74 -32.77 -7.22
CA ILE A 85 29.75 -33.29 -6.28
C ILE A 85 30.11 -32.83 -4.87
N GLN A 86 29.25 -32.00 -4.28
CA GLN A 86 29.39 -31.57 -2.90
C GLN A 86 28.63 -32.51 -1.96
N ILE A 87 29.33 -33.03 -0.95
CA ILE A 87 28.73 -33.81 0.12
C ILE A 87 28.24 -32.85 1.20
N PRO A 88 26.95 -32.87 1.57
CA PRO A 88 26.39 -31.94 2.55
C PRO A 88 26.96 -32.20 3.95
N GLN A 89 27.34 -31.12 4.64
CA GLN A 89 27.77 -31.17 6.05
C GLN A 89 26.57 -31.15 7.01
N GLU A 90 25.49 -30.49 6.61
CA GLU A 90 24.25 -30.41 7.39
C GLU A 90 23.25 -31.49 6.95
N VAL A 91 22.60 -32.11 7.94
CA VAL A 91 21.56 -33.10 7.68
C VAL A 91 20.21 -32.40 7.50
N SER A 92 19.94 -32.02 6.25
CA SER A 92 18.67 -31.47 5.80
C SER A 92 18.18 -32.19 4.55
N TRP A 93 16.89 -32.08 4.23
CA TRP A 93 16.29 -32.76 3.09
C TRP A 93 16.79 -32.23 1.74
N ASP A 94 16.91 -30.91 1.57
CA ASP A 94 17.30 -30.33 0.28
C ASP A 94 18.74 -30.68 -0.13
N PRO A 95 19.75 -30.58 0.74
CA PRO A 95 21.12 -30.92 0.37
C PRO A 95 21.29 -32.40 -0.01
N TYR A 96 20.56 -33.31 0.64
CA TYR A 96 20.58 -34.73 0.29
C TYR A 96 19.84 -35.03 -1.01
N LYS A 97 18.77 -34.27 -1.33
CA LYS A 97 18.12 -34.33 -2.64
C LYS A 97 19.07 -33.91 -3.77
N VAL A 98 19.81 -32.81 -3.56
CA VAL A 98 20.83 -32.34 -4.51
C VAL A 98 21.96 -33.37 -4.66
N LEU A 99 22.43 -33.96 -3.55
CA LEU A 99 23.44 -35.01 -3.60
C LEU A 99 22.96 -36.22 -4.42
N ARG A 100 21.73 -36.70 -4.18
CA ARG A 100 21.12 -37.79 -4.96
C ARG A 100 21.10 -37.46 -6.45
N ASP A 101 20.64 -36.27 -6.82
CA ASP A 101 20.56 -35.85 -8.23
C ASP A 101 21.94 -35.81 -8.88
N ASN A 102 22.93 -35.25 -8.18
CA ASN A 102 24.29 -35.16 -8.66
C ASN A 102 24.92 -36.55 -8.85
N LEU A 103 24.74 -37.47 -7.90
CA LEU A 103 25.23 -38.85 -8.00
C LEU A 103 24.58 -39.60 -9.16
N SER A 104 23.25 -39.47 -9.31
CA SER A 104 22.50 -40.14 -10.38
C SER A 104 22.88 -39.61 -11.77
N ASN A 105 22.96 -38.29 -11.93
CA ASN A 105 23.35 -37.66 -13.19
C ASN A 105 24.80 -37.97 -13.56
N THR A 106 25.71 -37.95 -12.58
CA THR A 106 27.12 -38.31 -12.80
C THR A 106 27.25 -39.78 -13.19
N ALA A 107 26.56 -40.69 -12.51
CA ALA A 107 26.58 -42.10 -12.88
C ALA A 107 26.02 -42.31 -14.31
N ARG A 108 24.93 -41.64 -14.68
CA ARG A 108 24.37 -41.72 -16.05
C ARG A 108 25.38 -41.21 -17.10
N SER A 109 25.94 -40.03 -16.89
CA SER A 109 26.94 -39.45 -17.81
C SER A 109 28.17 -40.34 -17.96
N LEU A 110 28.66 -40.95 -16.87
CA LEU A 110 29.79 -41.88 -16.92
C LEU A 110 29.44 -43.18 -17.67
N ARG A 111 28.21 -43.71 -17.52
CA ARG A 111 27.75 -44.87 -18.31
C ARG A 111 27.72 -44.56 -19.80
N GLU A 112 27.20 -43.40 -20.17
CA GLU A 112 27.15 -42.94 -21.56
C GLU A 112 28.56 -42.76 -22.14
N SER A 113 29.46 -42.09 -21.40
CA SER A 113 30.85 -41.90 -21.80
C SER A 113 31.56 -43.24 -22.01
N ARG A 114 31.33 -44.23 -21.14
CA ARG A 114 31.87 -45.59 -21.27
C ARG A 114 31.33 -46.28 -22.51
N THR A 115 30.02 -46.21 -22.75
CA THR A 115 29.35 -46.87 -23.89
C THR A 115 29.83 -46.30 -25.22
N ASN A 116 29.98 -44.98 -25.31
CA ASN A 116 30.50 -44.30 -26.50
C ASN A 116 31.96 -44.69 -26.77
N THR A 117 32.74 -44.83 -25.71
CA THR A 117 34.17 -45.16 -25.80
C THR A 117 34.42 -46.63 -26.09
N GLN A 118 33.46 -47.52 -25.80
CA GLN A 118 33.60 -48.97 -25.93
C GLN A 118 33.92 -49.43 -27.36
N ARG A 119 33.50 -48.69 -28.38
CA ARG A 119 33.82 -48.99 -29.80
C ARG A 119 35.27 -48.69 -30.17
N GLU A 120 35.93 -47.83 -29.40
CA GLU A 120 37.29 -47.32 -29.67
C GLU A 120 38.34 -47.95 -28.74
N ILE A 121 37.90 -48.74 -27.75
CA ILE A 121 38.77 -49.45 -26.81
C ILE A 121 39.28 -50.75 -27.44
N HIS A 122 40.60 -50.83 -27.59
CA HIS A 122 41.29 -52.07 -27.92
C HIS A 122 41.44 -52.97 -26.67
N GLY A 123 41.71 -54.26 -26.86
CA GLY A 123 41.79 -55.26 -25.77
C GLY A 123 42.71 -54.89 -24.59
N LEU A 124 43.64 -53.97 -24.81
CA LEU A 124 44.55 -53.39 -23.82
C LEU A 124 43.88 -52.87 -22.54
N TYR A 125 42.66 -52.31 -22.63
CA TYR A 125 41.94 -51.73 -21.49
C TYR A 125 40.69 -52.51 -21.10
N LEU A 126 40.53 -53.76 -21.58
CA LEU A 126 39.29 -54.52 -21.38
C LEU A 126 38.96 -54.74 -19.89
N LEU A 127 39.97 -55.07 -19.08
CA LEU A 127 39.81 -55.22 -17.62
C LEU A 127 39.50 -53.88 -16.94
N ASP A 128 40.17 -52.80 -17.36
CA ASP A 128 39.92 -51.47 -16.80
C ASP A 128 38.48 -51.02 -17.09
N MET A 129 37.91 -51.41 -18.23
CA MET A 129 36.53 -51.08 -18.60
C MET A 129 35.47 -51.91 -17.89
N LEU A 130 35.83 -53.07 -17.34
CA LEU A 130 34.99 -53.80 -16.40
C LEU A 130 35.00 -53.10 -15.03
N SER A 131 36.18 -52.71 -14.54
CA SER A 131 36.35 -51.95 -13.30
C SER A 131 35.65 -50.58 -13.36
N PHE A 132 35.70 -49.90 -14.51
CA PHE A 132 34.98 -48.67 -14.79
C PHE A 132 33.49 -48.84 -14.53
N SER A 133 32.87 -49.86 -15.14
CA SER A 133 31.45 -50.13 -14.94
C SER A 133 31.13 -50.46 -13.49
N GLY A 134 31.98 -51.21 -12.80
CA GLY A 134 31.80 -51.52 -11.38
C GLY A 134 31.86 -50.30 -10.47
N ILE A 135 32.65 -49.28 -10.81
CA ILE A 135 32.74 -48.02 -10.06
C ILE A 135 31.52 -47.15 -10.32
N VAL A 136 31.10 -47.03 -11.58
CA VAL A 136 29.88 -46.29 -11.93
C VAL A 136 28.66 -46.90 -11.28
N GLU A 137 28.60 -48.24 -11.20
CA GLU A 137 27.52 -48.95 -10.51
C GLU A 137 27.55 -48.70 -9.00
N ARG A 138 28.73 -48.60 -8.38
CA ARG A 138 28.87 -48.22 -6.97
C ARG A 138 28.33 -46.82 -6.70
N ILE A 139 28.66 -45.83 -7.53
CA ILE A 139 28.13 -44.45 -7.43
C ILE A 139 26.60 -44.47 -7.57
N ALA A 140 26.08 -45.18 -8.57
CA ALA A 140 24.64 -45.29 -8.80
C ALA A 140 23.91 -45.93 -7.61
N LYS A 141 24.48 -47.02 -7.05
CA LYS A 141 23.92 -47.71 -5.89
C LYS A 141 23.88 -46.83 -4.64
N VAL A 142 24.88 -45.97 -4.43
CA VAL A 142 24.83 -44.99 -3.34
C VAL A 142 23.74 -43.94 -3.60
N GLY A 143 23.62 -43.45 -4.83
CA GLY A 143 22.52 -42.55 -5.22
C GLY A 143 21.13 -43.17 -4.98
N GLU A 144 20.98 -44.46 -5.27
CA GLU A 144 19.73 -45.21 -5.02
C GLU A 144 19.45 -45.36 -3.52
N LYS A 145 20.45 -45.73 -2.70
CA LYS A 145 20.32 -45.77 -1.24
C LYS A 145 19.88 -44.42 -0.66
N ILE A 146 20.42 -43.31 -1.19
CA ILE A 146 20.01 -41.96 -0.78
C ILE A 146 18.58 -41.67 -1.24
N SER A 147 18.17 -42.11 -2.43
CA SER A 147 16.78 -41.98 -2.88
C SER A 147 15.81 -42.74 -1.96
N GLN A 148 16.11 -44.00 -1.64
CA GLN A 148 15.32 -44.82 -0.72
C GLN A 148 15.25 -44.21 0.67
N PHE A 149 16.36 -43.61 1.14
CA PHE A 149 16.37 -42.85 2.37
C PHE A 149 15.45 -41.63 2.32
N LEU A 150 15.51 -40.83 1.25
CA LEU A 150 14.66 -39.64 1.09
C LEU A 150 13.17 -39.98 1.01
N GLU A 151 12.81 -41.11 0.40
CA GLU A 151 11.44 -41.61 0.30
C GLU A 151 10.92 -42.21 1.61
N GLY A 152 11.81 -42.74 2.47
CA GLY A 152 11.48 -43.29 3.78
C GLY A 152 11.82 -42.34 4.93
N ASP A 153 12.95 -42.59 5.59
CA ASP A 153 13.36 -41.86 6.81
C ASP A 153 13.57 -40.35 6.60
N GLY A 154 13.84 -39.92 5.37
CA GLY A 154 14.02 -38.53 4.96
C GLY A 154 12.74 -37.70 5.03
N GLU A 155 11.56 -38.33 5.04
CA GLU A 155 10.30 -37.65 5.30
C GLU A 155 10.33 -36.94 6.67
N ASN A 156 11.01 -37.52 7.66
CA ASN A 156 11.16 -36.89 8.98
C ASN A 156 11.99 -35.60 8.92
N LEU A 157 12.99 -35.52 8.02
CA LEU A 157 13.75 -34.27 7.79
C LEU A 157 12.87 -33.21 7.13
N GLN A 158 12.01 -33.62 6.19
CA GLN A 158 11.05 -32.71 5.57
C GLN A 158 10.01 -32.20 6.58
N ARG A 159 9.51 -33.07 7.45
CA ARG A 159 8.59 -32.71 8.55
C ARG A 159 9.23 -31.76 9.56
N ALA A 160 10.52 -31.95 9.87
CA ALA A 160 11.27 -31.04 10.74
C ALA A 160 11.43 -29.65 10.10
N LYS A 161 11.73 -29.60 8.79
CA LYS A 161 11.81 -28.35 8.03
C LYS A 161 10.48 -27.60 7.99
N THR A 162 9.36 -28.30 7.82
CA THR A 162 8.05 -27.62 7.81
C THR A 162 7.68 -27.07 9.18
N LEU A 163 7.99 -27.78 10.27
CA LEU A 163 7.76 -27.29 11.62
C LEU A 163 8.62 -26.07 11.97
N THR A 164 9.92 -26.12 11.69
CA THR A 164 10.83 -24.98 11.89
C THR A 164 10.43 -23.78 11.04
N GLY A 165 10.05 -23.98 9.78
CA GLY A 165 9.53 -22.92 8.92
C GLY A 165 8.25 -22.26 9.46
N ILE A 166 7.32 -23.04 10.05
CA ILE A 166 6.13 -22.47 10.70
C ILE A 166 6.53 -21.61 11.90
N VAL A 167 7.49 -22.06 12.72
CA VAL A 167 8.01 -21.30 13.87
C VAL A 167 8.68 -20.00 13.43
N GLU A 168 9.49 -20.03 12.38
CA GLU A 168 10.08 -18.83 11.79
C GLU A 168 9.00 -17.82 11.33
N THR A 169 7.95 -18.30 10.66
CA THR A 169 6.83 -17.43 10.25
C THR A 169 6.04 -16.86 11.44
N ILE A 170 5.91 -17.63 12.54
CA ILE A 170 5.31 -17.15 13.79
C ILE A 170 6.16 -16.01 14.37
N HIS A 171 7.50 -16.16 14.39
CA HIS A 171 8.40 -15.11 14.87
C HIS A 171 8.34 -13.85 14.02
N GLN A 172 8.36 -13.99 12.69
CA GLN A 172 8.24 -12.85 11.77
C GLN A 172 6.92 -12.11 11.97
N THR A 173 5.80 -12.85 12.02
CA THR A 173 4.47 -12.26 12.24
C THR A 173 4.37 -11.56 13.60
N ARG A 174 5.02 -12.10 14.64
CA ARG A 174 5.06 -11.46 15.97
C ARG A 174 5.81 -10.12 15.93
N LEU A 175 6.96 -10.06 15.25
CA LEU A 175 7.73 -8.83 15.10
C LEU A 175 6.92 -7.76 14.36
N GLU A 176 6.29 -8.12 13.24
CA GLU A 176 5.42 -7.20 12.49
C GLU A 176 4.26 -6.68 13.36
N LEU A 177 3.69 -7.54 14.20
CA LEU A 177 2.59 -7.19 15.09
C LEU A 177 3.03 -6.21 16.19
N ASP A 178 4.21 -6.40 16.76
CA ASP A 178 4.78 -5.50 17.77
C ASP A 178 5.17 -4.14 17.17
N GLU A 179 5.69 -4.12 15.95
CA GLU A 179 5.95 -2.87 15.21
C GLU A 179 4.65 -2.11 14.94
N LYS A 180 3.60 -2.80 14.46
CA LYS A 180 2.31 -2.17 14.20
C LYS A 180 1.65 -1.64 15.47
N LYS A 181 1.78 -2.34 16.60
CA LYS A 181 1.32 -1.84 17.91
C LYS A 181 2.05 -0.57 18.34
N LYS A 182 3.36 -0.49 18.13
CA LYS A 182 4.13 0.75 18.41
C LYS A 182 3.65 1.89 17.53
N GLU A 183 3.47 1.63 16.23
CA GLU A 183 2.92 2.61 15.29
C GLU A 183 1.53 3.12 15.72
N THR A 184 0.63 2.23 16.21
CA THR A 184 -0.68 2.68 16.71
C THR A 184 -0.58 3.60 17.92
N VAL A 185 0.33 3.31 18.87
CA VAL A 185 0.54 4.16 20.05
C VAL A 185 1.10 5.53 19.64
N GLU A 186 1.99 5.58 18.66
CA GLU A 186 2.49 6.84 18.11
C GLU A 186 1.39 7.63 17.40
N LEU A 187 0.57 6.96 16.58
CA LEU A 187 -0.57 7.59 15.92
C LEU A 187 -1.60 8.12 16.92
N GLU A 188 -1.90 7.39 17.99
CA GLU A 188 -2.76 7.85 19.09
C GLU A 188 -2.23 9.12 19.73
N ARG A 189 -0.95 9.17 20.07
CA ARG A 189 -0.30 10.37 20.63
C ARG A 189 -0.38 11.55 19.67
N THR A 190 -0.17 11.34 18.37
CA THR A 190 -0.28 12.42 17.38
C THR A 190 -1.71 12.92 17.26
N ARG A 191 -2.72 12.03 17.28
CA ARG A 191 -4.14 12.39 17.29
C ARG A 191 -4.48 13.23 18.52
N GLU A 192 -4.05 12.81 19.70
CA GLU A 192 -4.29 13.52 20.95
C GLU A 192 -3.66 14.91 20.96
N ALA A 193 -2.42 15.03 20.49
CA ALA A 193 -1.74 16.32 20.35
C ALA A 193 -2.44 17.24 19.35
N LEU A 194 -2.94 16.72 18.22
CA LEU A 194 -3.74 17.50 17.28
C LEU A 194 -5.07 17.95 17.92
N SER A 195 -5.73 17.05 18.66
CA SER A 195 -6.98 17.36 19.36
C SER A 195 -6.79 18.43 20.43
N SER A 196 -5.67 18.41 21.18
CA SER A 196 -5.36 19.45 22.16
C SER A 196 -5.11 20.80 21.50
N VAL A 197 -4.35 20.85 20.40
CA VAL A 197 -4.13 22.08 19.62
C VAL A 197 -5.44 22.64 19.07
N VAL A 198 -6.34 21.79 18.57
CA VAL A 198 -7.67 22.22 18.11
C VAL A 198 -8.52 22.78 19.26
N LYS A 199 -8.45 22.19 20.45
CA LYS A 199 -9.13 22.70 21.65
C LYS A 199 -8.56 24.05 22.10
N GLU A 200 -7.24 24.21 22.12
CA GLU A 200 -6.57 25.46 22.44
C GLU A 200 -6.98 26.58 21.47
N LEU A 201 -6.88 26.32 20.16
CA LEU A 201 -7.32 27.26 19.12
C LEU A 201 -8.81 27.58 19.23
N SER A 202 -9.64 26.61 19.60
CA SER A 202 -11.08 26.85 19.83
C SER A 202 -11.32 27.75 21.04
N SER A 203 -10.53 27.61 22.12
CA SER A 203 -10.60 28.51 23.27
C SER A 203 -10.08 29.92 22.95
N GLU A 204 -9.04 30.04 22.12
CA GLU A 204 -8.56 31.33 21.60
C GLU A 204 -9.64 31.99 20.74
N MET A 205 -10.32 31.21 19.89
CA MET A 205 -11.43 31.67 19.09
C MET A 205 -12.57 32.21 19.96
N GLU A 206 -12.93 31.51 21.04
CA GLU A 206 -13.93 31.99 22.00
C GLU A 206 -13.53 33.32 22.63
N LYS A 207 -12.27 33.47 23.06
CA LYS A 207 -11.72 34.73 23.60
C LYS A 207 -11.74 35.87 22.57
N ILE A 208 -11.44 35.59 21.30
CA ILE A 208 -11.53 36.59 20.24
C ILE A 208 -12.99 37.00 20.03
N THR A 209 -13.91 36.04 20.03
CA THR A 209 -15.35 36.30 19.81
C THR A 209 -16.10 36.88 21.00
N SER A 210 -15.53 36.84 22.20
CA SER A 210 -16.12 37.45 23.40
C SER A 210 -16.00 38.97 23.41
N ASN A 211 -15.15 39.56 22.55
CA ASN A 211 -15.06 41.00 22.40
C ASN A 211 -16.37 41.58 21.81
N ASP A 212 -16.99 42.51 22.53
CA ASP A 212 -18.29 43.09 22.18
C ASP A 212 -18.29 43.81 20.82
N ALA A 213 -17.21 44.53 20.48
CA ALA A 213 -17.10 45.22 19.20
C ALA A 213 -17.07 44.24 18.03
N LEU A 214 -16.33 43.14 18.17
CA LEU A 214 -16.29 42.08 17.17
C LEU A 214 -17.63 41.34 17.06
N LYS A 215 -18.28 41.07 18.19
CA LYS A 215 -19.61 40.43 18.24
C LYS A 215 -20.65 41.24 17.49
N GLN A 216 -20.67 42.56 17.68
CA GLN A 216 -21.53 43.48 16.93
C GLN A 216 -21.23 43.46 15.42
N VAL A 217 -19.95 43.45 15.02
CA VAL A 217 -19.57 43.30 13.60
C VAL A 217 -20.11 42.00 12.99
N LEU A 218 -20.01 40.89 13.72
CA LEU A 218 -20.49 39.59 13.26
C LEU A 218 -22.02 39.53 13.16
N GLU A 219 -22.72 40.18 14.08
CA GLU A 219 -24.18 40.30 14.05
C GLU A 219 -24.64 41.14 12.87
N ILE A 220 -24.01 42.29 12.62
CA ILE A 220 -24.26 43.12 11.44
C ILE A 220 -23.99 42.33 10.14
N GLU A 221 -22.92 41.53 10.08
CA GLU A 221 -22.68 40.67 8.91
C GLU A 221 -23.75 39.59 8.73
N LYS A 222 -24.29 39.03 9.81
CA LYS A 222 -25.39 38.06 9.77
C LYS A 222 -26.68 38.72 9.28
N GLU A 223 -26.99 39.92 9.76
CA GLU A 223 -28.13 40.73 9.32
C GLU A 223 -28.01 41.12 7.85
N LEU A 224 -26.85 41.63 7.41
CA LEU A 224 -26.60 41.93 6.00
C LEU A 224 -26.76 40.71 5.08
N ARG A 225 -26.38 39.50 5.55
CA ARG A 225 -26.62 38.26 4.81
C ARG A 225 -28.10 37.89 4.76
N LYS A 226 -28.84 38.10 5.86
CA LYS A 226 -30.28 37.86 5.93
C LYS A 226 -31.02 38.81 5.00
N GLU A 227 -30.75 40.11 5.09
CA GLU A 227 -31.30 41.12 4.18
C GLU A 227 -30.90 40.86 2.73
N SER A 228 -29.67 40.38 2.47
CA SER A 228 -29.29 39.98 1.11
C SER A 228 -30.11 38.80 0.58
N ARG A 229 -30.52 37.86 1.44
CA ARG A 229 -31.37 36.73 1.03
C ARG A 229 -32.80 37.21 0.80
N GLU A 230 -33.36 37.97 1.74
CA GLU A 230 -34.69 38.60 1.65
C GLU A 230 -34.79 39.51 0.42
N PHE A 231 -33.76 40.29 0.11
CA PHE A 231 -33.75 41.10 -1.11
C PHE A 231 -33.83 40.22 -2.36
N ARG A 232 -33.12 39.08 -2.41
CA ARG A 232 -33.19 38.17 -3.56
C ARG A 232 -34.55 37.49 -3.68
N THR A 233 -35.18 37.11 -2.56
CA THR A 233 -36.46 36.40 -2.53
C THR A 233 -37.66 37.33 -2.71
N ASP A 234 -37.62 38.52 -2.14
CA ASP A 234 -38.79 39.39 -2.07
C ASP A 234 -38.80 40.37 -3.24
N THR A 235 -37.63 40.92 -3.60
CA THR A 235 -37.54 41.97 -4.62
C THR A 235 -37.16 41.42 -6.00
N LEU A 236 -36.39 40.33 -6.09
CA LEU A 236 -35.81 39.88 -7.38
C LEU A 236 -36.33 38.53 -7.89
N THR A 237 -37.22 37.85 -7.18
CA THR A 237 -37.67 36.50 -7.55
C THR A 237 -38.23 36.41 -8.97
N HIS A 238 -39.13 37.33 -9.37
CA HIS A 238 -39.65 37.34 -10.73
C HIS A 238 -38.91 38.30 -11.67
N LEU A 239 -38.04 39.18 -11.14
CA LEU A 239 -37.31 40.17 -11.91
C LEU A 239 -35.96 39.69 -12.47
N ARG A 240 -35.35 38.63 -11.92
CA ARG A 240 -34.03 38.13 -12.37
C ARG A 240 -33.93 37.83 -13.86
N ARG A 241 -34.91 37.09 -14.43
CA ARG A 241 -34.92 36.74 -15.86
C ARG A 241 -35.26 37.95 -16.74
N PRO A 242 -36.30 38.75 -16.42
CA PRO A 242 -36.58 40.00 -17.13
C PRO A 242 -35.40 40.97 -17.12
N LEU A 243 -34.70 41.17 -16.01
CA LEU A 243 -33.53 42.07 -15.94
C LEU A 243 -32.36 41.59 -16.82
N ARG A 244 -32.11 40.27 -16.89
CA ARG A 244 -31.12 39.72 -17.84
C ARG A 244 -31.53 39.97 -19.29
N LYS A 245 -32.80 39.75 -19.62
CA LYS A 245 -33.32 39.99 -20.98
C LYS A 245 -33.27 41.47 -21.35
N LEU A 246 -33.59 42.37 -20.42
CA LEU A 246 -33.46 43.81 -20.60
C LEU A 246 -32.01 44.22 -20.91
N ARG A 247 -31.03 43.63 -20.20
CA ARG A 247 -29.60 43.85 -20.47
C ARG A 247 -29.25 43.38 -21.88
N ASP A 248 -29.67 42.17 -22.25
CA ASP A 248 -29.33 41.59 -23.55
C ASP A 248 -29.97 42.38 -24.72
N LEU A 249 -31.21 42.86 -24.55
CA LEU A 249 -31.89 43.74 -25.52
C LEU A 249 -31.26 45.13 -25.61
N SER A 250 -30.78 45.66 -24.48
CA SER A 250 -30.06 46.93 -24.43
C SER A 250 -28.69 46.86 -25.11
N GLN A 251 -28.00 45.72 -25.03
CA GLN A 251 -26.73 45.47 -25.73
C GLN A 251 -26.93 45.38 -27.25
N ARG A 252 -28.08 44.88 -27.70
CA ARG A 252 -28.46 44.80 -29.12
C ARG A 252 -29.00 46.11 -29.69
N GLY A 253 -29.16 47.15 -28.86
CA GLY A 253 -29.71 48.44 -29.28
C GLY A 253 -31.25 48.46 -29.45
N GLU A 254 -31.95 47.38 -29.09
CA GLU A 254 -33.41 47.27 -29.24
C GLU A 254 -34.19 48.11 -28.20
N ILE A 255 -33.53 48.39 -27.06
CA ILE A 255 -33.99 49.25 -25.96
C ILE A 255 -32.89 50.25 -25.63
N ALA A 256 -33.20 51.54 -25.73
CA ALA A 256 -32.30 52.61 -25.33
C ALA A 256 -32.20 52.66 -23.80
N ILE A 257 -31.03 52.32 -23.26
CA ILE A 257 -30.65 52.48 -21.85
C ILE A 257 -29.31 53.21 -21.84
N ARG A 258 -29.11 54.14 -20.90
CA ARG A 258 -27.85 54.88 -20.77
C ARG A 258 -26.70 53.92 -20.45
N THR A 259 -25.48 54.26 -20.87
CA THR A 259 -24.29 53.41 -20.62
C THR A 259 -24.10 53.13 -19.13
N GLU A 260 -24.25 54.16 -18.28
CA GLU A 260 -24.15 54.05 -16.82
C GLU A 260 -25.21 53.10 -16.22
N GLU A 261 -26.46 53.19 -16.69
CA GLU A 261 -27.56 52.32 -16.27
C GLU A 261 -27.35 50.87 -16.73
N ARG A 262 -26.74 50.67 -17.91
CA ARG A 262 -26.41 49.35 -18.46
C ARG A 262 -25.31 48.68 -17.63
N ASP A 263 -24.28 49.43 -17.23
CA ASP A 263 -23.20 48.93 -16.39
C ASP A 263 -23.72 48.58 -14.99
N ALA A 264 -24.52 49.47 -14.39
CA ALA A 264 -25.21 49.22 -13.13
C ALA A 264 -26.10 47.95 -13.20
N LEU A 265 -26.87 47.78 -14.28
CA LEU A 265 -27.68 46.58 -14.53
C LEU A 265 -26.84 45.30 -14.57
N GLY A 266 -25.65 45.36 -15.18
CA GLY A 266 -24.68 44.27 -15.16
C GLY A 266 -24.26 43.88 -13.73
N GLU A 267 -23.90 44.88 -12.91
CA GLU A 267 -23.54 44.68 -11.51
C GLU A 267 -24.69 44.12 -10.67
N TYR A 268 -25.92 44.61 -10.86
CA TYR A 268 -27.11 44.11 -10.18
C TYR A 268 -27.42 42.65 -10.50
N ILE A 269 -27.13 42.18 -11.71
CA ILE A 269 -27.31 40.78 -12.08
C ILE A 269 -26.29 39.88 -11.37
N GLN A 270 -25.05 40.36 -11.19
CA GLN A 270 -23.97 39.60 -10.55
C GLN A 270 -24.07 39.63 -9.02
N SER A 271 -24.24 40.81 -8.41
CA SER A 271 -24.28 41.00 -6.95
C SER A 271 -25.44 41.90 -6.52
N PRO A 272 -26.69 41.44 -6.59
CA PRO A 272 -27.86 42.33 -6.56
C PRO A 272 -27.96 43.23 -5.33
N TYR A 273 -27.76 42.66 -4.14
CA TYR A 273 -27.85 43.42 -2.89
C TYR A 273 -26.61 44.29 -2.63
N ARG A 274 -25.42 43.87 -3.09
CA ARG A 274 -24.19 44.68 -2.95
C ARG A 274 -24.23 45.91 -3.85
N SER A 275 -24.65 45.71 -5.10
CA SER A 275 -24.84 46.78 -6.08
C SER A 275 -25.99 47.72 -5.69
N PHE A 276 -27.02 47.18 -5.03
CA PHE A 276 -28.10 47.99 -4.46
C PHE A 276 -27.64 48.98 -3.40
N LEU A 277 -26.73 48.56 -2.52
CA LEU A 277 -26.22 49.40 -1.44
C LEU A 277 -25.09 50.34 -1.88
N SER A 278 -24.43 50.04 -3.00
CA SER A 278 -23.37 50.87 -3.60
C SER A 278 -23.85 52.30 -3.88
N ARG A 279 -22.95 53.28 -3.79
CA ARG A 279 -23.25 54.68 -4.18
C ARG A 279 -23.27 54.86 -5.70
N ASN A 280 -22.56 54.00 -6.43
CA ASN A 280 -22.41 54.12 -7.88
C ASN A 280 -23.59 53.47 -8.59
N SER A 281 -23.86 52.18 -8.36
CA SER A 281 -24.96 51.46 -9.01
C SER A 281 -26.31 51.66 -8.32
N GLY A 282 -26.32 51.90 -7.00
CA GLY A 282 -27.50 52.03 -6.12
C GLY A 282 -28.65 52.90 -6.65
N PRO A 283 -28.36 54.12 -7.10
CA PRO A 283 -29.38 55.05 -7.61
C PRO A 283 -30.03 54.61 -8.93
N TYR A 284 -29.34 53.79 -9.72
CA TYR A 284 -29.81 53.40 -11.06
C TYR A 284 -30.84 52.27 -11.04
N LEU A 285 -31.13 51.63 -9.89
CA LEU A 285 -32.15 50.58 -9.82
C LEU A 285 -33.54 51.09 -10.22
N THR A 286 -33.95 52.26 -9.76
CA THR A 286 -35.27 52.83 -10.09
C THR A 286 -35.40 53.18 -11.59
N PRO A 287 -34.42 53.86 -12.22
CA PRO A 287 -34.34 54.00 -13.68
C PRO A 287 -34.38 52.65 -14.43
N ILE A 288 -33.65 51.64 -13.95
CA ILE A 288 -33.64 50.31 -14.57
C ILE A 288 -35.01 49.62 -14.48
N LEU A 289 -35.69 49.71 -13.34
CA LEU A 289 -37.01 49.11 -13.13
C LEU A 289 -38.10 49.85 -13.95
N THR A 290 -37.98 51.16 -14.12
CA THR A 290 -38.89 51.94 -14.99
C THR A 290 -38.65 51.64 -16.48
N ASN A 291 -37.40 51.50 -16.91
CA ASN A 291 -37.05 51.01 -18.25
C ASN A 291 -37.53 49.57 -18.49
N LEU A 292 -37.51 48.72 -17.45
CA LEU A 292 -38.11 47.38 -17.55
C LEU A 292 -39.63 47.46 -17.74
N LYS A 293 -40.31 48.37 -17.02
CA LYS A 293 -41.76 48.58 -17.14
C LYS A 293 -42.14 49.11 -18.53
N SER A 294 -41.39 50.06 -19.09
CA SER A 294 -41.61 50.57 -20.46
C SER A 294 -41.32 49.53 -21.54
N ALA A 295 -40.30 48.69 -21.34
CA ALA A 295 -39.99 47.56 -22.22
C ALA A 295 -41.08 46.48 -22.21
N LEU A 296 -41.74 46.27 -21.06
CA LEU A 296 -42.88 45.36 -20.94
C LEU A 296 -44.14 45.94 -21.61
N ALA A 297 -44.40 47.24 -21.43
CA ALA A 297 -45.54 47.94 -22.04
C ALA A 297 -45.43 48.00 -23.58
N SER A 298 -44.21 48.14 -24.11
CA SER A 298 -43.95 48.14 -25.56
C SER A 298 -43.93 46.74 -26.21
N GLY A 299 -44.18 45.67 -25.44
CA GLY A 299 -44.22 44.29 -25.97
C GLY A 299 -42.86 43.69 -26.36
N LYS A 300 -41.78 44.48 -26.36
CA LYS A 300 -40.42 44.08 -26.81
C LYS A 300 -39.78 42.98 -25.96
N MET A 301 -40.28 42.73 -24.76
CA MET A 301 -39.76 41.72 -23.84
C MET A 301 -40.20 40.28 -24.15
N GLY A 302 -41.17 40.05 -25.04
CA GLY A 302 -41.59 38.70 -25.48
C GLY A 302 -41.82 37.70 -24.33
N LEU A 303 -42.47 38.13 -23.25
CA LEU A 303 -42.81 37.28 -22.10
C LEU A 303 -44.27 36.81 -22.19
N SER A 304 -44.54 35.58 -21.73
CA SER A 304 -45.91 35.04 -21.63
C SER A 304 -46.78 35.92 -20.73
N HIS A 305 -48.05 36.13 -21.10
CA HIS A 305 -49.00 37.01 -20.41
C HIS A 305 -49.03 36.77 -18.89
N ARG A 306 -49.12 35.52 -18.42
CA ARG A 306 -49.10 35.18 -16.98
C ARG A 306 -47.82 35.62 -16.25
N LYS A 307 -46.67 35.60 -16.93
CA LYS A 307 -45.39 36.07 -16.36
C LYS A 307 -45.29 37.59 -16.40
N THR A 308 -45.77 38.22 -17.46
CA THR A 308 -45.85 39.67 -17.59
C THR A 308 -46.69 40.27 -16.48
N THR A 309 -47.88 39.72 -16.18
CA THR A 309 -48.75 40.19 -15.10
C THR A 309 -48.05 40.13 -13.73
N ARG A 310 -47.37 39.01 -13.41
CA ARG A 310 -46.63 38.88 -12.13
C ARG A 310 -45.45 39.84 -12.02
N VAL A 311 -44.74 40.06 -13.11
CA VAL A 311 -43.60 41.00 -13.16
C VAL A 311 -44.08 42.44 -13.03
N VAL A 312 -45.18 42.80 -13.68
CA VAL A 312 -45.78 44.15 -13.57
C VAL A 312 -46.30 44.41 -12.16
N VAL A 313 -47.01 43.46 -11.54
CA VAL A 313 -47.46 43.59 -10.14
C VAL A 313 -46.28 43.77 -9.18
N GLN A 314 -45.20 43.00 -9.36
CA GLN A 314 -43.99 43.17 -8.53
C GLN A 314 -43.28 44.50 -8.80
N LEU A 315 -43.25 44.97 -10.06
CA LEU A 315 -42.68 46.27 -10.41
C LEU A 315 -43.49 47.41 -9.81
N ASP A 316 -44.82 47.37 -9.91
CA ASP A 316 -45.71 48.39 -9.35
C ASP A 316 -45.58 48.47 -7.84
N GLN A 317 -45.44 47.34 -7.15
CA GLN A 317 -45.16 47.31 -5.71
C GLN A 317 -43.81 47.98 -5.39
N LEU A 318 -42.76 47.69 -6.16
CA LEU A 318 -41.41 48.20 -5.91
C LEU A 318 -41.19 49.66 -6.32
N THR A 319 -41.91 50.16 -7.33
CA THR A 319 -41.79 51.55 -7.80
C THR A 319 -42.72 52.53 -7.08
N THR A 320 -43.82 52.04 -6.49
CA THR A 320 -44.84 52.90 -5.84
C THR A 320 -44.65 53.01 -4.33
N THR A 321 -44.00 52.04 -3.69
CA THR A 321 -43.76 52.05 -2.24
C THR A 321 -42.35 52.56 -1.92
N GLU A 322 -42.20 53.27 -0.79
CA GLU A 322 -40.89 53.67 -0.24
C GLU A 322 -40.04 52.46 0.22
N HIS A 323 -40.55 51.24 0.04
CA HIS A 323 -39.94 49.98 0.49
C HIS A 323 -38.50 49.77 -0.02
N LEU A 324 -38.20 50.17 -1.26
CA LEU A 324 -36.82 50.11 -1.77
C LEU A 324 -35.93 51.16 -1.07
N ALA A 325 -36.40 52.38 -0.87
CA ALA A 325 -35.63 53.42 -0.19
C ALA A 325 -35.37 53.02 1.29
N GLU A 326 -36.37 52.48 1.98
CA GLU A 326 -36.24 51.93 3.33
C GLU A 326 -35.18 50.81 3.41
N LYS A 327 -35.28 49.79 2.53
CA LYS A 327 -34.30 48.70 2.48
C LYS A 327 -32.89 49.20 2.14
N GLN A 328 -32.76 50.20 1.28
CA GLN A 328 -31.47 50.79 0.93
C GLN A 328 -30.87 51.57 2.10
N SER A 329 -31.68 52.37 2.79
CA SER A 329 -31.26 53.15 3.95
C SER A 329 -30.82 52.25 5.10
N LYS A 330 -31.58 51.17 5.37
CA LYS A 330 -31.26 50.17 6.40
C LYS A 330 -29.95 49.44 6.09
N GLY A 331 -29.80 48.90 4.88
CA GLY A 331 -28.55 48.22 4.49
C GLY A 331 -27.34 49.15 4.44
N ARG A 332 -27.50 50.43 4.05
CA ARG A 332 -26.43 51.44 4.10
C ARG A 332 -26.07 51.82 5.54
N SER A 333 -27.06 51.91 6.43
CA SER A 333 -26.84 52.13 7.86
C SER A 333 -26.02 51.00 8.48
N LEU A 334 -26.40 49.74 8.21
CA LEU A 334 -25.66 48.56 8.65
C LEU A 334 -24.23 48.53 8.10
N LEU A 335 -24.02 48.84 6.82
CA LEU A 335 -22.68 48.95 6.24
C LEU A 335 -21.86 50.08 6.89
N GLY A 336 -22.48 51.23 7.17
CA GLY A 336 -21.84 52.35 7.85
C GLY A 336 -21.43 52.01 9.29
N GLN A 337 -22.32 51.34 10.04
CA GLN A 337 -22.03 50.84 11.38
C GLN A 337 -20.86 49.83 11.37
N ARG A 338 -20.88 48.87 10.43
CA ARG A 338 -19.77 47.92 10.23
C ARG A 338 -18.45 48.64 9.92
N GLN A 339 -18.47 49.65 9.06
CA GLN A 339 -17.27 50.43 8.73
C GLN A 339 -16.73 51.20 9.92
N ARG A 340 -17.59 51.77 10.77
CA ARG A 340 -17.19 52.47 12.00
C ARG A 340 -16.53 51.51 12.99
N LEU A 341 -17.12 50.35 13.22
CA LEU A 341 -16.55 49.33 14.12
C LEU A 341 -15.20 48.80 13.61
N LEU A 342 -15.07 48.60 12.29
CA LEU A 342 -13.80 48.16 11.67
C LEU A 342 -12.78 49.30 11.44
N HIS A 343 -13.13 50.54 11.76
CA HIS A 343 -12.18 51.65 11.75
C HIS A 343 -11.28 51.62 12.99
N ASP A 344 -11.78 51.06 14.10
CA ASP A 344 -10.96 50.76 15.27
C ASP A 344 -9.91 49.69 14.91
N PRO A 345 -8.60 50.00 15.03
CA PRO A 345 -7.53 49.06 14.74
C PRO A 345 -7.62 47.79 15.58
N ASN A 346 -8.12 47.87 16.82
CA ASN A 346 -8.25 46.70 17.69
C ASN A 346 -9.30 45.72 17.16
N CYS A 347 -10.52 46.20 16.87
CA CYS A 347 -11.56 45.39 16.26
C CYS A 347 -11.16 44.82 14.89
N LYS A 348 -10.43 45.61 14.08
CA LYS A 348 -9.92 45.15 12.78
C LYS A 348 -8.91 44.02 12.92
N ASN A 349 -7.98 44.11 13.86
CA ASN A 349 -6.98 43.07 14.12
C ASN A 349 -7.65 41.79 14.63
N LEU A 350 -8.56 41.89 15.60
CA LEU A 350 -9.35 40.75 16.09
C LEU A 350 -10.16 40.07 14.97
N TYR A 351 -10.72 40.85 14.04
CA TYR A 351 -11.43 40.30 12.87
C TYR A 351 -10.52 39.50 11.94
N LEU A 352 -9.28 39.96 11.73
CA LEU A 352 -8.27 39.26 10.92
C LEU A 352 -7.74 38.02 11.63
N GLU A 353 -7.42 38.13 12.93
CA GLU A 353 -6.97 37.02 13.78
C GLU A 353 -8.02 35.92 13.82
N ARG A 354 -9.30 36.27 14.01
CA ARG A 354 -10.43 35.33 13.92
C ARG A 354 -10.40 34.51 12.63
N LYS A 355 -10.14 35.16 11.49
CA LYS A 355 -10.09 34.49 10.19
C LYS A 355 -8.90 33.54 10.08
N ILE A 356 -7.75 33.90 10.66
CA ILE A 356 -6.56 33.06 10.70
C ILE A 356 -6.80 31.84 11.61
N VAL A 357 -7.32 32.06 12.81
CA VAL A 357 -7.62 31.01 13.78
C VAL A 357 -8.66 30.02 13.23
N LEU A 358 -9.72 30.50 12.56
CA LEU A 358 -10.69 29.62 11.89
C LEU A 358 -10.04 28.69 10.86
N LYS A 359 -9.15 29.21 10.02
CA LYS A 359 -8.43 28.39 9.04
C LYS A 359 -7.56 27.34 9.73
N LYS A 360 -6.83 27.73 10.79
CA LYS A 360 -6.03 26.79 11.58
C LYS A 360 -6.87 25.70 12.24
N ILE A 361 -8.08 26.02 12.73
CA ILE A 361 -9.02 25.05 13.28
C ILE A 361 -9.51 24.09 12.18
N GLU A 362 -9.86 24.60 11.01
CA GLU A 362 -10.29 23.77 9.87
C GLU A 362 -9.18 22.82 9.41
N GLU A 363 -7.95 23.31 9.28
CA GLU A 363 -6.77 22.52 8.95
C GLU A 363 -6.44 21.49 10.05
N GLY A 364 -6.50 21.89 11.32
CA GLY A 364 -6.28 21.02 12.47
C GLY A 364 -7.29 19.87 12.52
N LYS A 365 -8.59 20.16 12.33
CA LYS A 365 -9.65 19.14 12.26
C LYS A 365 -9.47 18.19 11.08
N LYS A 366 -9.01 18.70 9.93
CA LYS A 366 -8.70 17.86 8.77
C LYS A 366 -7.54 16.91 9.08
N ASN A 367 -6.49 17.40 9.72
CA ASN A 367 -5.33 16.59 10.10
C ASN A 367 -5.69 15.56 11.18
N GLU A 368 -6.53 15.93 12.16
CA GLU A 368 -7.08 15.01 13.17
C GLU A 368 -7.87 13.88 12.51
N LEU A 369 -8.72 14.21 11.52
CA LEU A 369 -9.50 13.22 10.78
C LEU A 369 -8.59 12.26 9.98
N GLN A 370 -7.56 12.78 9.31
CA GLN A 370 -6.56 11.93 8.64
C GLN A 370 -5.79 11.03 9.60
N ALA A 371 -5.45 11.52 10.80
CA ALA A 371 -4.81 10.71 11.83
C ALA A 371 -5.75 9.60 12.33
N THR A 372 -7.05 9.90 12.50
CA THR A 372 -8.05 8.88 12.89
C THR A 372 -8.23 7.79 11.83
N GLU A 373 -8.24 8.16 10.54
CA GLU A 373 -8.32 7.19 9.44
C GLU A 373 -7.10 6.26 9.41
N ARG A 374 -5.89 6.82 9.57
CA ARG A 374 -4.65 6.04 9.62
C ARG A 374 -4.64 5.09 10.82
N LEU A 375 -5.11 5.55 11.97
CA LEU A 375 -5.22 4.75 13.18
C LEU A 375 -6.19 3.57 12.96
N HIS A 376 -7.37 3.81 12.40
CA HIS A 376 -8.32 2.74 12.08
C HIS A 376 -7.74 1.69 11.12
N LEU A 377 -7.02 2.14 10.07
CA LEU A 377 -6.35 1.23 9.14
C LEU A 377 -5.25 0.39 9.83
N ALA A 378 -4.52 0.99 10.77
CA ALA A 378 -3.49 0.29 11.55
C ALA A 378 -4.12 -0.74 12.52
N GLU A 379 -5.20 -0.38 13.20
CA GLU A 379 -5.97 -1.31 14.06
C GLU A 379 -6.53 -2.49 13.27
N ASP A 380 -7.08 -2.26 12.08
CA ASP A 380 -7.59 -3.34 11.24
C ASP A 380 -6.47 -4.27 10.76
N LYS A 381 -5.31 -3.72 10.40
CA LYS A 381 -4.12 -4.52 10.10
C LYS A 381 -3.69 -5.37 11.29
N ILE A 382 -3.66 -4.80 12.50
CA ILE A 382 -3.37 -5.54 13.73
C ILE A 382 -4.38 -6.67 13.94
N LYS A 383 -5.67 -6.47 13.70
CA LYS A 383 -6.68 -7.53 13.78
C LYS A 383 -6.41 -8.65 12.76
N THR A 384 -6.06 -8.31 11.52
CA THR A 384 -5.73 -9.31 10.49
C THR A 384 -4.47 -10.09 10.83
N LEU A 385 -3.42 -9.41 11.30
CA LEU A 385 -2.17 -10.06 11.72
C LEU A 385 -2.37 -10.96 12.93
N ASN A 386 -3.19 -10.54 13.92
CA ASN A 386 -3.55 -11.40 15.05
C ASN A 386 -4.28 -12.67 14.60
N ARG A 387 -5.23 -12.57 13.65
CA ARG A 387 -5.92 -13.76 13.11
C ARG A 387 -4.94 -14.70 12.41
N HIS A 388 -4.06 -14.15 11.56
CA HIS A 388 -3.04 -14.94 10.89
C HIS A 388 -2.09 -15.61 11.89
N PHE A 389 -1.69 -14.88 12.93
CA PHE A 389 -0.87 -15.40 14.02
C PHE A 389 -1.56 -16.56 14.76
N GLU A 390 -2.85 -16.43 15.08
CA GLU A 390 -3.63 -17.52 15.69
C GLU A 390 -3.73 -18.75 14.78
N GLU A 391 -3.94 -18.55 13.48
CA GLU A 391 -3.95 -19.63 12.49
C GLU A 391 -2.60 -20.35 12.45
N LEU A 392 -1.49 -19.61 12.46
CA LEU A 392 -0.14 -20.19 12.49
C LEU A 392 0.10 -21.00 13.77
N LEU A 393 -0.38 -20.55 14.93
CA LEU A 393 -0.30 -21.31 16.17
C LEU A 393 -1.08 -22.63 16.09
N ILE A 394 -2.31 -22.59 15.55
CA ILE A 394 -3.12 -23.81 15.34
C ILE A 394 -2.43 -24.75 14.36
N GLN A 395 -1.83 -24.21 13.29
CA GLN A 395 -1.04 -25.00 12.36
C GLN A 395 0.15 -25.66 13.04
N ALA A 396 0.91 -24.92 13.86
CA ALA A 396 2.03 -25.45 14.64
C ALA A 396 1.59 -26.58 15.59
N GLU A 397 0.51 -26.38 16.35
CA GLU A 397 -0.06 -27.40 17.25
C GLU A 397 -0.48 -28.67 16.48
N SER A 398 -1.23 -28.50 15.38
CA SER A 398 -1.71 -29.62 14.57
C SER A 398 -0.58 -30.40 13.92
N LYS A 399 0.45 -29.72 13.41
CA LYS A 399 1.62 -30.32 12.78
C LYS A 399 2.52 -30.99 13.80
N THR A 400 2.66 -30.42 14.99
CA THR A 400 3.37 -31.04 16.12
C THR A 400 2.70 -32.34 16.53
N LYS A 401 1.37 -32.35 16.65
CA LYS A 401 0.60 -33.57 16.90
C LYS A 401 0.78 -34.59 15.79
N GLN A 402 0.69 -34.15 14.53
CA GLN A 402 0.82 -35.04 13.36
C GLN A 402 2.22 -35.67 13.27
N TYR A 403 3.28 -34.90 13.49
CA TYR A 403 4.65 -35.34 13.20
C TYR A 403 5.40 -35.87 14.41
N LEU A 404 5.12 -35.37 15.61
CA LEU A 404 5.77 -35.79 16.86
C LEU A 404 4.85 -36.61 17.76
N SER A 405 3.56 -36.78 17.41
CA SER A 405 2.56 -37.45 18.25
C SER A 405 2.47 -36.85 19.66
N ARG A 406 2.79 -35.56 19.79
CA ARG A 406 2.71 -34.79 21.03
C ARG A 406 1.56 -33.81 20.96
N ASP A 407 0.67 -33.87 21.94
CA ASP A 407 -0.36 -32.86 22.14
C ASP A 407 0.22 -31.66 22.88
N VAL A 408 0.56 -30.63 22.10
CA VAL A 408 1.01 -29.32 22.58
C VAL A 408 -0.09 -28.30 22.36
N GLN A 409 -0.30 -27.46 23.35
CA GLN A 409 -1.14 -26.28 23.27
C GLN A 409 -0.24 -25.08 23.55
N ILE A 410 -0.09 -24.21 22.57
CA ILE A 410 0.75 -23.03 22.66
C ILE A 410 -0.06 -21.93 23.33
N GLU A 411 0.47 -21.34 24.41
CA GLU A 411 -0.19 -20.26 25.11
C GLU A 411 -0.35 -19.05 24.19
N ARG A 412 -1.61 -18.71 23.90
CA ARG A 412 -1.93 -17.50 23.16
C ARG A 412 -1.58 -16.30 24.03
N PRO A 413 -0.85 -15.30 23.52
CA PRO A 413 -0.56 -14.09 24.28
C PRO A 413 -1.90 -13.49 24.68
N ARG A 414 -2.08 -13.25 25.99
CA ARG A 414 -3.26 -12.53 26.48
C ARG A 414 -3.25 -11.17 25.81
N LEU A 415 -4.28 -10.86 25.00
CA LEU A 415 -4.58 -9.50 24.60
C LEU A 415 -4.74 -8.71 25.89
N SER A 416 -3.73 -7.89 26.24
CA SER A 416 -3.86 -6.90 27.29
C SER A 416 -5.04 -6.00 26.88
N LYS A 417 -6.10 -6.06 27.69
CA LYS A 417 -7.30 -5.25 27.53
C LYS A 417 -6.99 -3.77 27.56
#